data_AF-A0A1Q9YLJ3-F1
#
_entry.id   AF-A0A1Q9YLJ3-F1
#
_cell.length_a   1.000
_cell.length_b   1.000
_cell.length_c   1.000
_cell.angle_alpha   90.00
_cell.angle_beta   90.00
_cell.angle_gamma   90.00
#
_symmetry.space_group_name_H-M   'P 1'
#
loop_
_entity.id
_entity.type
_entity.pdbx_description
1 polymer ?
#
loop_
_entity_poly.entity_id
_entity_poly.type
_entity_poly.pdbx_seq_one_letter_code
_entity_poly.pdbx_strand_id
1 'polypeptide(L)' 'MTGDQLKEIQNRLAGSSAAMRRKDTAHGDMLDAADGYVTAWLLWQLQGNGEVQALFEGPDADVLSNPAYQEQDIRLD' A
#
# COMPACT_ATOMS: atom_id res chain seq x y z
N MET A 1 11.65 -8.86 5.37
CA MET A 1 11.15 -8.88 3.98
C MET A 1 11.92 -7.85 3.18
N THR A 2 12.51 -8.24 2.06
CA THR A 2 13.16 -7.31 1.12
C THR A 2 12.15 -6.74 0.12
N GLY A 3 12.54 -5.71 -0.63
CA GLY A 3 11.72 -5.18 -1.73
C GLY A 3 11.43 -6.21 -2.81
N ASP A 4 12.42 -7.05 -3.15
CA ASP A 4 12.24 -8.10 -4.16
C ASP A 4 11.23 -9.16 -3.72
N GLN A 5 11.28 -9.57 -2.44
CA GLN A 5 10.30 -10.51 -1.89
C GLN A 5 8.87 -9.92 -1.91
N LEU A 6 8.73 -8.63 -1.60
CA LEU A 6 7.44 -7.94 -1.64
C LEU A 6 6.89 -7.88 -3.08
N LYS A 7 7.75 -7.53 -4.05
CA LYS A 7 7.39 -7.51 -5.48
C LYS A 7 7.00 -8.88 -5.98
N GLU A 8 7.71 -9.95 -5.58
CA GLU A 8 7.36 -11.32 -5.95
C GLU A 8 5.96 -11.70 -5.46
N ILE A 9 5.60 -11.34 -4.23
CA ILE A 9 4.25 -11.56 -3.70
C ILE A 9 3.22 -10.78 -4.52
N GLN A 10 3.46 -9.49 -4.76
CA GLN A 10 2.52 -8.65 -5.52
C GLN A 10 2.31 -9.15 -6.95
N ASN A 11 3.37 -9.64 -7.61
CA ASN A 11 3.30 -10.20 -8.97
C ASN A 11 2.41 -11.45 -9.08
N ARG A 12 2.08 -12.10 -7.96
CA ARG A 12 1.19 -13.26 -7.91
C ARG A 12 -0.28 -12.90 -7.69
N LEU A 13 -0.57 -11.65 -7.36
CA LEU A 13 -1.93 -11.17 -7.16
C LEU A 13 -2.58 -10.89 -8.52
N ALA A 14 -3.87 -11.18 -8.62
CA ALA A 14 -4.71 -10.73 -9.72
C ALA A 14 -5.51 -9.50 -9.27
N GLY A 15 -5.65 -8.52 -10.16
CA GLY A 15 -6.40 -7.28 -9.91
C GLY A 15 -5.61 -6.19 -9.18
N SER A 16 -6.36 -5.18 -8.70
CA SER A 16 -5.81 -4.05 -7.95
C SER A 16 -4.99 -4.48 -6.72
N SER A 17 -3.83 -3.88 -6.54
CA SER A 17 -2.95 -4.11 -5.39
C SER A 17 -2.15 -2.86 -4.99
N ALA A 18 -1.90 -2.73 -3.68
CA ALA A 18 -1.00 -1.73 -3.13
C ALA A 18 0.09 -2.43 -2.30
N ALA A 19 1.34 -2.27 -2.69
CA ALA A 19 2.49 -2.82 -1.97
C ALA A 19 3.39 -1.69 -1.48
N MET A 20 3.68 -1.68 -0.18
CA MET A 20 4.50 -0.65 0.47
C MET A 20 5.32 -1.29 1.58
N ARG A 21 6.63 -1.02 1.65
CA ARG A 21 7.47 -1.48 2.76
C ARG A 21 7.71 -0.35 3.76
N ARG A 22 7.27 -0.54 5.00
CA ARG A 22 7.53 0.41 6.10
C ARG A 22 9.03 0.43 6.41
N LYS A 23 9.61 1.61 6.62
CA LYS A 23 11.00 1.78 7.08
C LYS A 23 11.12 1.46 8.56
N ASP A 24 12.29 0.99 8.98
CA ASP A 24 12.69 0.80 10.38
C ASP A 24 11.67 0.07 11.27
N THR A 25 10.88 -0.82 10.67
CA THR A 25 9.79 -1.55 11.34
C THR A 25 10.00 -3.04 11.15
N ALA A 26 10.14 -3.79 12.24
CA ALA A 26 10.27 -5.23 12.16
C ALA A 26 8.91 -5.88 11.83
N HIS A 27 8.94 -7.13 11.34
CA HIS A 27 7.71 -7.84 10.98
C HIS A 27 6.70 -7.94 12.14
N GLY A 28 7.19 -8.18 13.37
CA GLY A 28 6.34 -8.28 14.56
C GLY A 28 5.71 -6.95 14.98
N ASP A 29 6.29 -5.83 14.58
CA ASP A 29 5.87 -4.49 14.99
C ASP A 29 4.88 -3.86 13.99
N MET A 30 4.66 -4.51 12.84
CA MET A 30 3.76 -3.99 11.80
C MET A 30 2.31 -3.86 12.26
N LEU A 31 1.89 -4.63 13.27
CA LEU A 31 0.54 -4.51 13.84
C LEU A 31 0.36 -3.15 14.53
N ASP A 32 1.35 -2.73 15.31
CA ASP A 32 1.34 -1.44 16.03
C ASP A 32 1.69 -0.27 15.10
N ALA A 33 2.45 -0.56 14.05
CA ALA A 33 2.73 0.36 12.94
C ALA A 33 1.70 0.24 11.80
N ALA A 34 0.52 -0.31 12.04
CA ALA A 34 -0.53 -0.33 11.02
C ALA A 34 -0.96 1.12 10.71
N ASP A 35 -0.96 1.48 9.44
CA ASP A 35 -1.23 2.84 8.95
C ASP A 35 -2.64 2.93 8.35
N GLY A 36 -3.20 4.14 8.34
CA GLY A 36 -4.52 4.46 7.79
C GLY A 36 -4.68 4.05 6.32
N TYR A 37 -3.60 3.89 5.55
CA TYR A 37 -3.69 3.36 4.19
C TYR A 37 -4.31 1.97 4.11
N VAL A 38 -4.09 1.06 5.08
CA VAL A 38 -4.73 -0.26 5.01
C VAL A 38 -6.25 -0.12 5.13
N THR A 39 -6.71 0.72 6.05
CA THR A 39 -8.14 1.03 6.21
C THR A 39 -8.69 1.74 4.98
N ALA A 40 -7.98 2.74 4.45
CA ALA A 40 -8.38 3.49 3.27
C ALA A 40 -8.50 2.58 2.02
N TRP A 41 -7.52 1.68 1.82
CA TRP A 41 -7.57 0.71 0.73
C TRP A 41 -8.79 -0.19 0.83
N LEU A 42 -9.09 -0.72 2.01
CA LEU A 42 -10.27 -1.56 2.22
C LEU A 42 -11.58 -0.77 2.05
N LEU A 43 -11.66 0.48 2.51
CA LEU A 43 -12.82 1.34 2.29
C LEU A 43 -13.07 1.59 0.80
N TRP A 44 -12.01 1.88 0.04
CA TRP A 44 -12.14 2.09 -1.39
C TRP A 44 -12.52 0.80 -2.12
N GLN A 45 -11.73 -0.26 -1.96
CA GLN A 45 -11.86 -1.48 -2.75
C GLN A 45 -13.10 -2.31 -2.37
N LEU A 46 -13.52 -2.31 -1.10
CA LEU A 46 -14.65 -3.13 -0.65
C LEU A 46 -15.96 -2.35 -0.53
N GLN A 47 -15.91 -1.04 -0.35
CA GLN A 47 -17.12 -0.22 -0.15
C GLN A 47 -17.31 0.83 -1.25
N GLY A 48 -16.40 0.92 -2.22
CA GLY A 48 -16.48 1.90 -3.30
C GLY A 48 -16.30 3.34 -2.82
N ASN A 49 -15.65 3.55 -1.66
CA ASN A 49 -15.44 4.90 -1.14
C ASN A 49 -14.41 5.65 -2.00
N GLY A 50 -14.91 6.44 -2.96
CA GLY A 50 -14.08 7.26 -3.86
C GLY A 50 -13.37 8.43 -3.18
N GLU A 51 -13.75 8.83 -1.96
CA GLU A 51 -13.06 9.94 -1.28
C GLU A 51 -11.60 9.60 -0.95
N VAL A 52 -11.31 8.31 -0.73
CA VAL A 52 -9.97 7.83 -0.39
C VAL A 52 -9.22 7.22 -1.59
N GLN A 53 -9.83 7.23 -2.78
CA GLN A 53 -9.22 6.79 -4.04
C GLN A 53 -7.96 7.60 -4.38
N ALA A 54 -8.01 8.92 -4.17
CA ALA A 54 -6.88 9.82 -4.45
C ALA A 54 -5.64 9.56 -3.58
N LEU A 55 -5.76 8.78 -2.50
CA LEU A 55 -4.59 8.34 -1.73
C LEU A 55 -3.74 7.31 -2.48
N PHE A 56 -4.30 6.63 -3.48
CA PHE A 56 -3.69 5.52 -4.20
C PHE A 56 -3.58 5.72 -5.72
N GLU A 57 -4.45 6.54 -6.32
CA GLU A 57 -4.50 6.73 -7.77
C GLU A 57 -3.82 8.02 -8.24
N GLY A 58 -3.07 7.90 -9.34
CA GLY A 58 -2.41 9.02 -10.00
C GLY A 58 -0.94 9.20 -9.60
N PRO A 59 -0.19 10.02 -10.35
CA PRO A 59 1.24 10.25 -10.10
C PRO A 59 1.51 10.98 -8.77
N ASP A 60 0.52 11.72 -8.27
CA ASP A 60 0.59 12.50 -7.04
C ASP A 60 -0.12 11.81 -5.86
N ALA A 61 -0.41 10.51 -5.99
CA ALA A 61 -1.06 9.75 -4.92
C ALA A 61 -0.26 9.86 -3.61
N ASP A 62 -0.95 10.24 -2.53
CA ASP A 62 -0.33 10.56 -1.23
C ASP A 62 0.60 9.45 -0.73
N VAL A 63 0.20 8.18 -0.93
CA VAL A 63 0.97 6.99 -0.56
C VAL A 63 2.37 6.92 -1.18
N LEU A 64 2.55 7.48 -2.39
CA LEU A 64 3.84 7.51 -3.09
C LEU A 64 4.81 8.53 -2.48
N SER A 65 4.28 9.53 -1.78
CA SER A 65 5.06 10.60 -1.16
C SER A 65 5.38 10.34 0.33
N ASN A 66 4.73 9.35 0.95
CA ASN A 66 4.87 9.13 2.38
C ASN A 66 6.30 8.67 2.75
N PRO A 67 7.06 9.47 3.54
CA PRO A 67 8.45 9.19 3.83
C PRO A 67 8.65 8.00 4.78
N ALA A 68 7.63 7.54 5.49
CA ALA A 68 7.68 6.36 6.35
C ALA A 68 7.80 5.04 5.54
N TYR A 69 7.52 5.09 4.25
CA TYR A 69 7.54 3.93 3.35
C TYR A 69 8.67 4.01 2.32
N GLN A 70 8.97 2.86 1.75
CA GLN A 70 9.87 2.68 0.61
C GLN A 70 9.29 1.61 -0.32
N GLU A 71 9.71 1.66 -1.59
CA GLU A 71 9.34 0.68 -2.62
C GLU A 71 7.82 0.57 -2.79
N GLN A 72 7.13 1.70 -2.75
CA GLN A 72 5.69 1.78 -3.02
C GLN A 72 5.40 1.42 -4.48
N ASP A 73 4.46 0.51 -4.68
CA ASP A 73 3.99 0.06 -6.00
C ASP A 73 2.47 -0.14 -5.92
N ILE A 74 1.73 0.77 -6.56
CA ILE A 74 0.28 0.69 -6.68
C ILE A 74 -0.07 0.25 -8.10
N ARG A 75 -0.90 -0.79 -8.21
CA ARG A 75 -1.38 -1.33 -9.47
C ARG A 75 -2.90 -1.34 -9.42
N LEU A 76 -3.51 -0.65 -10.37
CA LEU A 76 -4.96 -0.57 -10.53
C LEU A 76 -5.31 -1.25 -11.86
N ASP A 77 -6.42 -1.98 -11.89
CA ASP A 77 -6.95 -2.69 -13.05
C ASP A 77 -7.77 -1.82 -14.01
#